data_AF-A0A3D0KCG0-F1
#
_entry.id   AF-A0A3D0KCG0-F1
#
_cell.length_a   1.000
_cell.length_b   1.000
_cell.length_c   1.000
_cell.angle_alpha   90.00
_cell.angle_beta   90.00
_cell.angle_gamma   90.00
#
_symmetry.space_group_name_H-M   'P 1'
#
loop_
_entity.id
_entity.type
_entity.pdbx_description
1 polymer ?
#
loop_
_entity_poly.entity_id
_entity_poly.type
_entity_poly.pdbx_seq_one_letter_code
_entity_poly.pdbx_strand_id
1 'polypeptide(L)'
;MNPYFSSDDLRFVIQHSLDKQNHRPMAEFCGLSPEQVYSWLYAPFGEFSGVTIHPPDDLSTSPVMRYLSLIVEAAMQQGGAFKATPKGNLPTTLVKQASALLPAFAVSQHHTHISISEFAGHNEEAFNALHYTRILAEAAGIIYRRSGKFHVKKTAQKQYQTHGLHGFFLPMLEAAVTKYNWGYLDSWPEEADLRPFWLFMLWRLQRHGSVDQLTNEVAVAFPRFVDELPTDTHSSPTRLLRLLIESRFVGRFLQFWGFVTIDPKDMFSDATAPRMVNQLSLLSKAFKFSTDQ
;
A
#
# COMPACT_ATOMS: atom_id res chain seq x y z
N MET A 1 45.82 -36.86 20.17
CA MET A 1 44.72 -36.24 19.40
C MET A 1 44.10 -35.18 20.28
N ASN A 2 44.18 -33.91 19.89
CA ASN A 2 43.81 -32.78 20.74
C ASN A 2 42.34 -32.38 20.45
N PRO A 3 41.39 -32.53 21.39
CA PRO A 3 39.96 -32.36 21.14
C PRO A 3 39.49 -30.96 21.59
N TYR A 4 40.22 -29.90 21.23
CA TYR A 4 39.85 -28.54 21.59
C TYR A 4 39.62 -27.73 20.32
N PHE A 5 38.35 -27.51 19.98
CA PHE A 5 37.95 -26.53 18.97
C PHE A 5 38.48 -25.16 19.39
N SER A 6 39.13 -24.45 18.47
CA SER A 6 39.54 -23.07 18.72
C SER A 6 38.30 -22.17 18.86
N SER A 7 38.47 -20.99 19.47
CA SER A 7 37.40 -19.98 19.51
C SER A 7 36.89 -19.61 18.13
N ASP A 8 37.77 -19.69 17.12
CA ASP A 8 37.45 -19.35 15.73
C ASP A 8 36.67 -20.49 15.06
N ASP A 9 37.00 -21.75 15.36
CA ASP A 9 36.20 -22.91 14.91
C ASP A 9 34.79 -22.89 15.50
N LEU A 10 34.66 -22.53 16.78
CA LEU A 10 33.35 -22.37 17.44
C LEU A 10 32.54 -21.24 16.83
N ARG A 11 33.16 -20.08 16.56
CA ARG A 11 32.51 -18.95 15.87
C ARG A 11 32.06 -19.33 14.47
N PHE A 12 32.90 -20.06 13.72
CA PHE A 12 32.57 -20.54 12.39
C PHE A 12 31.37 -21.49 12.41
N VAL A 13 31.35 -22.46 13.34
CA VAL A 13 30.23 -23.41 13.47
C VAL A 13 28.93 -22.71 13.86
N ILE A 14 28.99 -21.75 14.79
CA ILE A 14 27.83 -20.94 15.20
C ILE A 14 27.32 -20.12 14.02
N GLN A 15 28.19 -19.38 13.32
CA GLN A 15 27.81 -18.55 12.18
C GLN A 15 27.17 -19.39 11.08
N HIS A 16 27.80 -20.50 10.70
CA HIS A 16 27.28 -21.39 9.68
C HIS A 16 25.95 -22.05 10.08
N SER A 17 25.75 -22.34 11.38
CA SER A 17 24.46 -22.84 11.88
C SER A 17 23.37 -21.75 11.81
N LEU A 18 23.71 -20.50 12.18
CA LEU A 18 22.80 -19.37 12.08
C LEU A 18 22.44 -19.07 10.62
N ASP A 19 23.43 -19.06 9.73
CA ASP A 19 23.21 -18.86 8.29
C ASP A 19 22.27 -19.95 7.74
N LYS A 20 22.51 -21.22 8.07
CA LYS A 20 21.62 -22.32 7.68
C LYS A 20 20.20 -22.17 8.19
N GLN A 21 20.01 -21.69 9.42
CA GLN A 21 18.68 -21.45 9.97
C GLN A 21 17.99 -20.27 9.28
N ASN A 22 18.71 -19.17 9.06
CA ASN A 22 18.19 -17.96 8.44
C ASN A 22 17.77 -18.15 6.97
N HIS A 23 18.37 -19.11 6.27
CA HIS A 23 18.05 -19.45 4.88
C HIS A 23 17.08 -20.62 4.74
N ARG A 24 16.64 -21.25 5.84
CA ARG A 24 15.73 -22.41 5.79
C ARG A 24 14.28 -21.93 5.57
N PRO A 25 13.57 -22.49 4.56
CA PRO A 25 12.12 -22.27 4.40
C PRO A 25 11.34 -22.66 5.66
N MET A 26 10.42 -21.80 6.09
CA MET A 26 9.56 -22.04 7.25
C MET A 26 8.09 -22.07 6.85
N ALA A 27 7.35 -23.04 7.39
CA ALA A 27 5.92 -23.21 7.10
C ALA A 27 5.08 -22.01 7.57
N GLU A 28 5.43 -21.42 8.71
CA GLU A 28 4.78 -20.21 9.25
C GLU A 28 4.93 -18.99 8.34
N PHE A 29 6.02 -18.92 7.56
CA PHE A 29 6.23 -17.90 6.53
C PHE A 29 5.85 -18.37 5.13
N CYS A 30 4.99 -19.40 5.05
CA CYS A 30 4.49 -19.99 3.81
C CYS A 30 5.59 -20.42 2.82
N GLY A 31 6.77 -20.81 3.33
CA GLY A 31 7.91 -21.24 2.54
C GLY A 31 9.03 -20.21 2.40
N LEU A 32 8.87 -18.98 2.90
CA LEU A 32 9.97 -18.02 2.97
C LEU A 32 10.94 -18.38 4.10
N SER A 33 12.19 -17.95 3.96
CA SER A 33 13.18 -18.02 5.03
C SER A 33 13.07 -16.81 5.99
N PRO A 34 13.55 -16.93 7.24
CA PRO A 34 13.65 -15.79 8.16
C PRO A 34 14.37 -14.58 7.56
N GLU A 35 15.43 -14.80 6.77
CA GLU A 35 16.17 -13.72 6.12
C GLU A 35 15.33 -12.99 5.06
N GLN A 36 14.55 -13.71 4.26
CA GLN A 36 13.66 -13.09 3.28
C GLN A 36 12.59 -12.24 3.98
N VAL A 37 11.97 -12.78 5.04
CA VAL A 37 10.98 -12.04 5.83
C VAL A 37 11.61 -10.82 6.49
N TYR A 38 12.81 -10.96 7.07
CA TYR A 38 13.55 -9.84 7.65
C TYR A 38 13.84 -8.74 6.61
N SER A 39 14.28 -9.12 5.42
CA SER A 39 14.49 -8.19 4.31
C SER A 39 13.19 -7.46 3.94
N TRP A 40 12.06 -8.17 3.85
CA TRP A 40 10.78 -7.55 3.50
C TRP A 40 10.26 -6.57 4.56
N LEU A 41 10.57 -6.82 5.83
CA LEU A 41 10.15 -5.98 6.96
C LEU A 41 11.02 -4.73 7.13
N TYR A 42 12.33 -4.84 6.89
CA TYR A 42 13.30 -3.86 7.38
C TYR A 42 14.25 -3.29 6.33
N ALA A 43 14.34 -3.88 5.12
CA ALA A 43 15.20 -3.34 4.09
C ALA A 43 14.68 -1.97 3.59
N PRO A 44 15.57 -1.08 3.12
CA PRO A 44 15.17 0.13 2.41
C PRO A 44 14.25 -0.18 1.22
N PHE A 45 13.40 0.78 0.88
CA PHE A 45 12.46 0.61 -0.23
C PHE A 45 13.20 0.34 -1.55
N GLY A 46 12.92 -0.81 -2.16
CA GLY A 46 13.54 -1.25 -3.40
C GLY A 46 14.72 -2.21 -3.23
N GLU A 47 15.17 -2.47 -2.00
CA GLU A 47 16.28 -3.38 -1.67
C GLU A 47 15.80 -4.70 -1.04
N PHE A 48 14.62 -5.15 -1.47
CA PHE A 48 13.97 -6.34 -0.91
C PHE A 48 14.48 -7.63 -1.56
N SER A 49 14.76 -8.65 -0.75
CA SER A 49 15.21 -9.96 -1.22
C SER A 49 14.12 -10.61 -2.08
N GLY A 50 14.45 -10.95 -3.33
CA GLY A 50 13.54 -11.65 -4.24
C GLY A 50 12.32 -10.85 -4.69
N VAL A 51 12.31 -9.52 -4.54
CA VAL A 51 11.22 -8.66 -5.02
C VAL A 51 11.76 -7.61 -5.96
N THR A 52 11.12 -7.47 -7.11
CA THR A 52 11.38 -6.36 -8.02
C THR A 52 10.11 -5.53 -8.19
N ILE A 53 10.25 -4.21 -8.01
CA ILE A 53 9.18 -3.24 -8.16
C ILE A 53 9.50 -2.35 -9.35
N HIS A 54 8.61 -2.31 -10.34
CA HIS A 54 8.75 -1.47 -11.52
C HIS A 54 7.54 -0.57 -11.68
N PRO A 55 7.71 0.69 -12.10
CA PRO A 55 6.57 1.48 -12.53
C PRO A 55 5.98 0.89 -13.81
N PRO A 56 4.68 0.55 -13.83
CA PRO A 56 4.02 0.07 -15.04
C PRO A 56 4.03 1.12 -16.15
N ASP A 57 4.16 0.68 -17.41
CA ASP A 57 4.17 1.59 -18.57
C ASP A 57 2.86 2.38 -18.72
N ASP A 58 1.74 1.72 -18.45
CA ASP A 58 0.41 2.31 -18.49
C ASP A 58 -0.15 2.48 -17.07
N LEU A 59 -0.29 3.73 -16.65
CA LEU A 59 -0.87 4.15 -15.38
C LEU A 59 -2.32 4.64 -15.54
N SER A 60 -2.92 4.48 -16.73
CA SER A 60 -4.23 5.05 -17.07
C SER A 60 -5.37 4.53 -16.18
N THR A 61 -5.21 3.31 -15.67
CA THR A 61 -6.19 2.59 -14.83
C THR A 61 -5.97 2.76 -13.33
N SER A 62 -4.87 3.41 -12.91
CA SER A 62 -4.56 3.63 -11.50
C SER A 62 -5.23 4.90 -10.98
N PRO A 63 -6.20 4.83 -10.04
CA PRO A 63 -6.89 6.01 -9.53
C PRO A 63 -5.91 7.02 -8.91
N VAL A 64 -5.05 6.57 -8.00
CA VAL A 64 -4.02 7.41 -7.35
C VAL A 64 -3.16 8.16 -8.37
N MET A 65 -2.65 7.46 -9.39
CA MET A 65 -1.78 8.10 -10.37
C MET A 65 -2.57 9.08 -11.25
N ARG A 66 -3.81 8.77 -11.63
CA ARG A 66 -4.65 9.68 -12.42
C ARG A 66 -5.07 10.92 -11.66
N TYR A 67 -5.39 10.78 -10.37
CA TYR A 67 -5.65 11.91 -9.49
C TYR A 67 -4.41 12.78 -9.29
N LEU A 68 -3.22 12.16 -9.15
CA LEU A 68 -1.95 12.88 -9.08
C LEU A 68 -1.70 13.70 -10.35
N SER A 69 -1.99 13.13 -11.52
CA SER A 69 -1.87 13.83 -12.80
C SER A 69 -2.67 15.12 -12.80
N LEU A 70 -3.94 15.09 -12.37
CA LEU A 70 -4.78 16.29 -12.27
C LEU A 70 -4.19 17.34 -11.33
N ILE A 71 -3.66 16.94 -10.18
CA ILE A 71 -3.04 17.85 -9.20
C ILE A 71 -1.78 18.51 -9.80
N VAL A 72 -0.90 17.73 -10.42
CA VAL A 72 0.33 18.24 -11.02
C VAL A 72 0.02 19.12 -12.22
N GLU A 73 -0.85 18.68 -13.14
CA GLU A 73 -1.24 19.44 -14.33
C GLU A 73 -1.89 20.78 -13.97
N ALA A 74 -2.79 20.81 -12.98
CA ALA A 74 -3.41 22.04 -12.50
C ALA A 74 -2.37 23.06 -12.01
N ALA A 75 -1.32 22.58 -11.33
CA ALA A 75 -0.21 23.42 -10.91
C ALA A 75 0.65 23.86 -12.10
N MET A 76 1.03 22.94 -12.99
CA MET A 76 1.92 23.20 -14.12
C MET A 76 1.31 24.22 -15.10
N GLN A 77 0.00 24.17 -15.35
CA GLN A 77 -0.72 25.15 -16.17
C GLN A 77 -0.73 26.57 -15.56
N GLN A 78 -0.48 26.68 -14.25
CA GLN A 78 -0.48 27.95 -13.50
C GLN A 78 0.93 28.33 -13.00
N GLY A 79 1.97 27.98 -13.76
CA GLY A 79 3.35 28.36 -13.42
C GLY A 79 3.95 27.56 -12.25
N GLY A 80 3.38 26.39 -11.94
CA GLY A 80 3.84 25.46 -10.91
C GLY A 80 3.08 25.51 -9.58
N ALA A 81 1.99 26.28 -9.48
CA ALA A 81 1.16 26.33 -8.28
C ALA A 81 -0.29 26.75 -8.57
N PHE A 82 -1.24 26.23 -7.78
CA PHE A 82 -2.66 26.62 -7.84
C PHE A 82 -3.24 26.90 -6.46
N LYS A 83 -4.33 27.69 -6.41
CA LYS A 83 -4.96 28.10 -5.15
C LYS A 83 -5.67 26.92 -4.48
N ALA A 84 -5.48 26.75 -3.18
CA ALA A 84 -6.26 25.85 -2.34
C ALA A 84 -7.58 26.53 -1.90
N THR A 85 -8.55 25.76 -1.41
CA THR A 85 -9.71 26.34 -0.73
C THR A 85 -9.29 27.04 0.57
N PRO A 86 -10.16 27.87 1.19
CA PRO A 86 -9.85 28.49 2.49
C PRO A 86 -9.52 27.48 3.59
N LYS A 87 -10.10 26.27 3.56
CA LYS A 87 -9.78 25.17 4.48
C LYS A 87 -8.44 24.49 4.20
N GLY A 88 -7.80 24.82 3.07
CA GLY A 88 -6.57 24.16 2.63
C GLY A 88 -6.78 22.93 1.77
N ASN A 89 -8.01 22.64 1.34
CA ASN A 89 -8.35 21.52 0.47
C ASN A 89 -8.15 21.85 -1.02
N LEU A 90 -8.18 20.84 -1.89
CA LEU A 90 -8.23 20.95 -3.34
C LEU A 90 -9.51 21.70 -3.78
N PRO A 91 -9.42 22.57 -4.80
CA PRO A 91 -10.58 23.26 -5.36
C PRO A 91 -11.65 22.29 -5.88
N THR A 92 -12.91 22.67 -5.71
CA THR A 92 -14.07 21.88 -6.18
C THR A 92 -14.07 21.63 -7.68
N THR A 93 -13.44 22.49 -8.48
CA THR A 93 -13.24 22.27 -9.92
C THR A 93 -12.37 21.04 -10.19
N LEU A 94 -11.25 20.89 -9.47
CA LEU A 94 -10.37 19.73 -9.57
C LEU A 94 -11.07 18.48 -9.03
N VAL A 95 -11.79 18.60 -7.92
CA VAL A 95 -12.59 17.48 -7.37
C VAL A 95 -13.61 16.98 -8.41
N LYS A 96 -14.32 17.88 -9.11
CA LYS A 96 -15.26 17.51 -10.17
C LYS A 96 -14.57 16.78 -11.33
N GLN A 97 -13.39 17.24 -11.74
CA GLN A 97 -12.59 16.57 -12.76
C GLN A 97 -12.16 15.16 -12.30
N ALA A 98 -11.73 15.01 -11.05
CA ALA A 98 -11.36 13.72 -10.48
C ALA A 98 -12.55 12.77 -10.41
N SER A 99 -13.72 13.23 -9.96
CA SER A 99 -14.95 12.42 -9.90
C SER A 99 -15.37 11.93 -11.29
N ALA A 100 -15.14 12.73 -12.35
CA ALA A 100 -15.44 12.36 -13.72
C ALA A 100 -14.53 11.23 -14.27
N LEU A 101 -13.43 10.89 -13.60
CA LEU A 101 -12.55 9.78 -13.99
C LEU A 101 -13.07 8.42 -13.53
N LEU A 102 -14.02 8.36 -12.59
CA LEU A 102 -14.51 7.11 -12.01
C LEU A 102 -14.88 6.02 -13.05
N PRO A 103 -15.60 6.31 -14.16
CA PRO A 103 -15.94 5.29 -15.14
C PRO A 103 -14.75 4.61 -15.82
N ALA A 104 -13.54 5.18 -15.74
CA ALA A 104 -12.32 4.60 -16.29
C ALA A 104 -11.64 3.59 -15.35
N PHE A 105 -12.11 3.47 -14.10
CA PHE A 105 -11.50 2.59 -13.10
C PHE A 105 -12.33 1.32 -12.93
N ALA A 106 -11.64 0.19 -12.72
CA ALA A 106 -12.30 -1.11 -12.54
C ALA A 106 -13.31 -1.13 -11.38
N VAL A 107 -13.07 -0.34 -10.33
CA VAL A 107 -13.98 -0.21 -9.18
C VAL A 107 -15.37 0.33 -9.54
N SER A 108 -15.52 1.01 -10.70
CA SER A 108 -16.81 1.53 -11.17
C SER A 108 -17.86 0.45 -11.45
N GLN A 109 -17.44 -0.80 -11.67
CA GLN A 109 -18.37 -1.93 -11.85
C GLN A 109 -19.28 -2.14 -10.63
N HIS A 110 -18.78 -1.79 -9.45
CA HIS A 110 -19.52 -1.82 -8.19
C HIS A 110 -20.23 -0.49 -8.02
N HIS A 111 -21.41 -0.37 -8.66
CA HIS A 111 -22.24 0.83 -8.64
C HIS A 111 -22.47 1.30 -7.20
N THR A 112 -21.82 2.39 -6.83
CA THR A 112 -21.94 3.03 -5.50
C THR A 112 -22.44 4.45 -5.70
N HIS A 113 -23.37 4.87 -4.84
CA HIS A 113 -23.82 6.25 -4.84
C HIS A 113 -22.66 7.18 -4.43
N ILE A 114 -22.56 8.36 -5.06
CA ILE A 114 -21.43 9.28 -4.84
C ILE A 114 -21.22 9.66 -3.36
N SER A 115 -22.28 9.69 -2.55
CA SER A 115 -22.20 10.06 -1.12
C SER A 115 -21.49 9.02 -0.25
N ILE A 116 -21.29 7.80 -0.75
CA ILE A 116 -20.59 6.71 -0.06
C ILE A 116 -19.44 6.16 -0.91
N SER A 117 -19.06 6.87 -1.97
CA SER A 117 -18.00 6.43 -2.87
C SER A 117 -16.65 6.87 -2.33
N GLU A 118 -15.69 5.95 -2.28
CA GLU A 118 -14.29 6.30 -2.00
C GLU A 118 -13.62 7.01 -3.19
N PHE A 119 -14.22 6.92 -4.40
CA PHE A 119 -13.61 7.29 -5.69
C PHE A 119 -14.30 8.46 -6.41
N ALA A 120 -15.30 9.08 -5.78
CA ALA A 120 -15.94 10.30 -6.26
C ALA A 120 -16.57 11.06 -5.08
N GLY A 121 -16.59 12.40 -5.16
CA GLY A 121 -17.18 13.23 -4.11
C GLY A 121 -17.50 14.65 -4.58
N HIS A 122 -18.23 15.40 -3.76
CA HIS A 122 -18.61 16.79 -4.05
C HIS A 122 -17.54 17.81 -3.60
N ASN A 123 -16.64 17.42 -2.69
CA ASN A 123 -15.45 18.15 -2.25
C ASN A 123 -14.36 17.13 -1.86
N GLU A 124 -13.16 17.59 -1.49
CA GLU A 124 -12.07 16.68 -1.11
C GLU A 124 -12.35 15.90 0.20
N GLU A 125 -13.00 16.52 1.18
CA GLU A 125 -13.35 15.87 2.46
C GLU A 125 -14.27 14.65 2.26
N ALA A 126 -15.10 14.69 1.22
CA ALA A 126 -16.00 13.61 0.81
C ALA A 126 -15.41 12.72 -0.31
N PHE A 127 -14.10 12.74 -0.54
CA PHE A 127 -13.45 11.99 -1.61
C PHE A 127 -12.11 11.40 -1.13
N ASN A 128 -12.22 10.27 -0.44
CA ASN A 128 -11.11 9.60 0.24
C ASN A 128 -9.92 9.27 -0.67
N ALA A 129 -10.12 8.67 -1.86
CA ALA A 129 -9.00 8.31 -2.74
C ALA A 129 -8.25 9.54 -3.30
N LEU A 130 -8.96 10.64 -3.56
CA LEU A 130 -8.35 11.91 -3.97
C LEU A 130 -7.59 12.56 -2.81
N HIS A 131 -8.19 12.58 -1.61
CA HIS A 131 -7.54 13.11 -0.42
C HIS A 131 -6.27 12.33 -0.05
N TYR A 132 -6.35 10.99 -0.08
CA TYR A 132 -5.23 10.08 0.05
C TYR A 132 -4.11 10.42 -0.94
N THR A 133 -4.45 10.61 -2.22
CA THR A 133 -3.49 10.96 -3.27
C THR A 133 -2.76 12.27 -2.96
N ARG A 134 -3.48 13.30 -2.51
CA ARG A 134 -2.86 14.58 -2.13
C ARG A 134 -1.88 14.40 -0.97
N ILE A 135 -2.27 13.67 0.08
CA ILE A 135 -1.40 13.42 1.24
C ILE A 135 -0.15 12.64 0.82
N LEU A 136 -0.30 11.61 -0.02
CA LEU A 136 0.84 10.88 -0.57
C LEU A 136 1.78 11.80 -1.36
N ALA A 137 1.24 12.68 -2.20
CA ALA A 137 2.05 13.61 -2.98
C ALA A 137 2.83 14.59 -2.10
N GLU A 138 2.27 15.00 -0.96
CA GLU A 138 2.97 15.80 0.06
C GLU A 138 4.06 14.98 0.76
N ALA A 139 3.76 13.74 1.18
CA ALA A 139 4.70 12.85 1.87
C ALA A 139 5.87 12.39 0.97
N ALA A 140 5.60 12.21 -0.33
CA ALA A 140 6.59 11.98 -1.38
C ALA A 140 7.39 13.25 -1.72
N GLY A 141 6.98 14.41 -1.21
CA GLY A 141 7.63 15.68 -1.46
C GLY A 141 7.48 16.19 -2.89
N ILE A 142 6.47 15.72 -3.63
CA ILE A 142 6.14 16.17 -4.98
C ILE A 142 5.48 17.55 -4.92
N ILE A 143 4.50 17.68 -4.03
CA ILE A 143 3.81 18.94 -3.76
C ILE A 143 4.05 19.43 -2.34
N TYR A 144 3.78 20.70 -2.10
CA TYR A 144 3.69 21.28 -0.76
C TYR A 144 2.69 22.43 -0.75
N ARG A 145 2.11 22.70 0.42
CA ARG A 145 1.19 23.82 0.61
C ARG A 145 1.92 25.02 1.23
N ARG A 146 1.79 26.20 0.62
CA ARG A 146 2.33 27.47 1.16
C ARG A 146 1.48 28.65 0.71
N SER A 147 1.17 29.54 1.65
CA SER A 147 0.40 30.78 1.40
C SER A 147 -0.94 30.53 0.68
N GLY A 148 -1.69 29.50 1.13
CA GLY A 148 -3.00 29.16 0.56
C GLY A 148 -2.95 28.56 -0.85
N LYS A 149 -1.79 28.09 -1.32
CA LYS A 149 -1.60 27.45 -2.62
C LYS A 149 -0.92 26.09 -2.48
N PHE A 150 -1.24 25.17 -3.37
CA PHE A 150 -0.44 23.97 -3.61
C PHE A 150 0.61 24.29 -4.67
N HIS A 151 1.86 23.94 -4.38
CA HIS A 151 3.01 24.13 -5.25
C HIS A 151 3.60 22.78 -5.60
N VAL A 152 3.99 22.56 -6.86
CA VAL A 152 4.83 21.43 -7.25
C VAL A 152 6.28 21.84 -7.07
N LYS A 153 7.10 21.05 -6.35
CA LYS A 153 8.53 21.38 -6.15
C LYS A 153 9.25 21.49 -7.49
N LYS A 154 10.25 22.37 -7.59
CA LYS A 154 11.00 22.56 -8.85
C LYS A 154 11.67 21.28 -9.37
N THR A 155 12.17 20.44 -8.48
CA THR A 155 12.70 19.11 -8.82
C THR A 155 11.61 18.21 -9.41
N ALA A 156 10.42 18.19 -8.80
CA ALA A 156 9.26 17.45 -9.31
C ALA A 156 8.75 18.02 -10.65
N GLN A 157 8.75 19.34 -10.85
CA GLN A 157 8.39 19.94 -12.15
C GLN A 157 9.30 19.42 -13.26
N LYS A 158 10.63 19.38 -13.01
CA LYS A 158 11.61 18.85 -13.98
C LYS A 158 11.41 17.35 -14.21
N GLN A 159 11.22 16.58 -13.15
CA GLN A 159 10.97 15.14 -13.24
C GLN A 159 9.71 14.82 -14.05
N TYR A 160 8.62 15.57 -13.84
CA TYR A 160 7.39 15.44 -14.61
C TYR A 160 7.59 15.80 -16.09
N GLN A 161 8.39 16.82 -16.41
CA GLN A 161 8.69 17.16 -17.80
C GLN A 161 9.54 16.09 -18.51
N THR A 162 10.42 15.40 -17.79
CA THR A 162 11.31 14.38 -18.38
C THR A 162 10.66 13.00 -18.45
N HIS A 163 9.97 12.58 -17.39
CA HIS A 163 9.48 11.20 -17.23
C HIS A 163 7.95 11.12 -17.12
N GLY A 164 7.25 12.25 -17.24
CA GLY A 164 5.81 12.30 -17.03
C GLY A 164 5.41 11.80 -15.65
N LEU A 165 4.24 11.15 -15.60
CA LEU A 165 3.69 10.57 -14.38
C LEU A 165 4.46 9.33 -13.90
N HIS A 166 5.13 8.63 -14.83
CA HIS A 166 5.89 7.41 -14.54
C HIS A 166 6.99 7.65 -13.50
N GLY A 167 7.64 8.82 -13.58
CA GLY A 167 8.64 9.24 -12.60
C GLY A 167 8.12 9.33 -11.16
N PHE A 168 6.81 9.47 -10.93
CA PHE A 168 6.25 9.62 -9.59
C PHE A 168 5.69 8.34 -8.99
N PHE A 169 5.58 7.25 -9.74
CA PHE A 169 5.00 6.00 -9.22
C PHE A 169 5.79 5.46 -8.00
N LEU A 170 7.10 5.28 -8.13
CA LEU A 170 7.93 4.76 -7.02
C LEU A 170 7.96 5.71 -5.81
N PRO A 171 8.19 7.04 -5.97
CA PRO A 171 8.10 7.97 -4.84
C PRO A 171 6.75 7.95 -4.11
N MET A 172 5.64 7.83 -4.85
CA MET A 172 4.30 7.73 -4.27
C MET A 172 4.11 6.40 -3.54
N LEU A 173 4.63 5.30 -4.10
CA LEU A 173 4.48 3.96 -3.53
C LEU A 173 5.32 3.82 -2.26
N GLU A 174 6.56 4.31 -2.30
CA GLU A 174 7.42 4.42 -1.13
C GLU A 174 6.73 5.24 -0.03
N ALA A 175 6.18 6.42 -0.38
CA ALA A 175 5.46 7.24 0.60
C ALA A 175 4.24 6.50 1.18
N ALA A 176 3.52 5.71 0.37
CA ALA A 176 2.38 4.93 0.83
C ALA A 176 2.78 3.88 1.87
N VAL A 177 3.91 3.19 1.68
CA VAL A 177 4.32 2.08 2.57
C VAL A 177 5.23 2.51 3.72
N THR A 178 5.89 3.66 3.63
CA THR A 178 6.85 4.13 4.65
C THR A 178 6.42 5.36 5.45
N LYS A 179 5.57 6.24 4.89
CA LYS A 179 5.26 7.55 5.49
C LYS A 179 3.79 7.75 5.81
N TYR A 180 2.90 7.28 4.94
CA TYR A 180 1.47 7.44 5.13
C TYR A 180 0.99 6.63 6.33
N ASN A 181 0.16 7.23 7.19
CA ASN A 181 -0.54 6.50 8.25
C ASN A 181 -1.74 5.78 7.63
N TRP A 182 -1.71 4.45 7.58
CA TRP A 182 -2.78 3.65 6.99
C TRP A 182 -4.10 3.73 7.76
N GLY A 183 -4.08 4.13 9.03
CA GLY A 183 -5.27 4.41 9.83
C GLY A 183 -5.88 5.80 9.65
N TYR A 184 -5.28 6.68 8.84
CA TYR A 184 -5.71 8.08 8.75
C TYR A 184 -7.18 8.28 8.33
N LEU A 185 -7.75 7.35 7.57
CA LEU A 185 -9.14 7.39 7.09
C LEU A 185 -10.08 6.46 7.86
N ASP A 186 -9.64 5.87 8.97
CA ASP A 186 -10.51 5.12 9.87
C ASP A 186 -10.50 5.67 11.29
N SER A 187 -11.42 5.12 12.08
CA SER A 187 -11.57 5.43 13.50
C SER A 187 -10.96 4.34 14.38
N TRP A 188 -10.10 3.48 13.81
CA TRP A 188 -9.44 2.40 14.55
C TRP A 188 -8.16 2.92 15.23
N PRO A 189 -7.67 2.23 16.28
CA PRO A 189 -6.47 2.65 17.00
C PRO A 189 -5.21 2.74 16.10
N GLU A 190 -4.29 3.63 16.46
CA GLU A 190 -3.05 3.87 15.70
C GLU A 190 -2.05 2.72 15.84
N GLU A 191 -2.14 1.96 16.93
CA GLU A 191 -1.19 0.90 17.31
C GLU A 191 -1.23 -0.32 16.37
N ALA A 192 -2.25 -0.42 15.51
CA ALA A 192 -2.41 -1.53 14.58
C ALA A 192 -1.78 -1.26 13.19
N ASP A 193 -0.47 -1.00 13.17
CA ASP A 193 0.26 -0.68 11.93
C ASP A 193 0.59 -1.93 11.09
N LEU A 194 -0.13 -2.10 9.97
CA LEU A 194 0.09 -3.20 9.02
C LEU A 194 1.22 -2.94 8.02
N ARG A 195 1.78 -1.72 7.95
CA ARG A 195 2.78 -1.35 6.94
C ARG A 195 3.99 -2.25 6.93
N PRO A 196 4.59 -2.69 8.06
CA PRO A 196 5.75 -3.59 8.02
C PRO A 196 5.51 -4.87 7.21
N PHE A 197 4.27 -5.38 7.22
CA PHE A 197 3.92 -6.67 6.60
C PHE A 197 3.45 -6.54 5.14
N TRP A 198 3.49 -5.34 4.54
CA TRP A 198 2.83 -5.07 3.26
C TRP A 198 3.30 -5.97 2.11
N LEU A 199 4.60 -6.29 2.03
CA LEU A 199 5.14 -7.19 1.01
C LEU A 199 4.68 -8.63 1.21
N PHE A 200 4.69 -9.12 2.46
CA PHE A 200 4.18 -10.45 2.78
C PHE A 200 2.72 -10.56 2.38
N MET A 201 1.90 -9.57 2.77
CA MET A 201 0.49 -9.55 2.42
C MET A 201 0.25 -9.48 0.92
N LEU A 202 1.04 -8.66 0.20
CA LEU A 202 0.93 -8.51 -1.25
C LEU A 202 1.28 -9.80 -1.98
N TRP A 203 2.38 -10.44 -1.59
CA TRP A 203 2.84 -11.72 -2.13
C TRP A 203 1.79 -12.83 -1.97
N ARG A 204 1.26 -12.98 -0.75
CA ARG A 204 0.20 -13.97 -0.47
C ARG A 204 -1.06 -13.69 -1.28
N LEU A 205 -1.53 -12.45 -1.26
CA LEU A 205 -2.74 -12.08 -1.97
C LEU A 205 -2.58 -12.26 -3.49
N GLN A 206 -1.40 -11.99 -4.05
CA GLN A 206 -1.11 -12.24 -5.46
C GLN A 206 -1.17 -13.74 -5.80
N ARG A 207 -0.85 -14.63 -4.86
CA ARG A 207 -0.87 -16.09 -5.08
C ARG A 207 -2.26 -16.72 -5.06
N HIS A 208 -3.15 -16.27 -4.17
CA HIS A 208 -4.46 -16.92 -3.99
C HIS A 208 -5.67 -15.98 -3.98
N GLY A 209 -5.50 -14.67 -3.83
CA GLY A 209 -6.60 -13.69 -3.86
C GLY A 209 -7.58 -13.71 -2.68
N SER A 210 -7.55 -14.73 -1.82
CA SER A 210 -8.40 -14.81 -0.62
C SER A 210 -7.91 -13.92 0.53
N VAL A 211 -8.78 -13.02 1.02
CA VAL A 211 -8.50 -12.15 2.18
C VAL A 211 -8.55 -12.92 3.50
N ASP A 212 -9.48 -13.87 3.64
CA ASP A 212 -9.56 -14.70 4.85
C ASP A 212 -8.32 -15.61 4.98
N GLN A 213 -7.87 -16.21 3.88
CA GLN A 213 -6.62 -16.99 3.89
C GLN A 213 -5.42 -16.10 4.23
N LEU A 214 -5.31 -14.91 3.62
CA LEU A 214 -4.27 -13.95 3.92
C LEU A 214 -4.26 -13.58 5.42
N THR A 215 -5.42 -13.34 6.01
CA THR A 215 -5.57 -12.99 7.43
C THR A 215 -5.00 -14.09 8.33
N ASN A 216 -5.32 -15.35 8.04
CA ASN A 216 -4.79 -16.49 8.80
C ASN A 216 -3.27 -16.61 8.66
N GLU A 217 -2.74 -16.43 7.44
CA GLU A 217 -1.31 -16.51 7.18
C GLU A 217 -0.53 -15.39 7.89
N VAL A 218 -1.07 -14.16 7.91
CA VAL A 218 -0.50 -13.03 8.69
C VAL A 218 -0.53 -13.35 10.18
N ALA A 219 -1.63 -13.90 10.69
CA ALA A 219 -1.74 -14.24 12.11
C ALA A 219 -0.73 -15.32 12.55
N VAL A 220 -0.47 -16.29 11.68
CA VAL A 220 0.53 -17.35 11.92
C VAL A 220 1.95 -16.83 11.77
N ALA A 221 2.23 -16.00 10.76
CA ALA A 221 3.57 -15.45 10.51
C ALA A 221 3.98 -14.41 11.56
N PHE A 222 3.03 -13.61 12.07
CA PHE A 222 3.31 -12.48 12.95
C PHE A 222 2.44 -12.51 14.22
N PRO A 223 2.53 -13.58 15.04
CA PRO A 223 1.63 -13.77 16.19
C PRO A 223 1.75 -12.64 17.21
N ARG A 224 2.97 -12.10 17.42
CA ARG A 224 3.19 -10.97 18.32
C ARG A 224 2.40 -9.72 17.92
N PHE A 225 2.26 -9.44 16.62
CA PHE A 225 1.44 -8.32 16.16
C PHE A 225 -0.03 -8.53 16.54
N VAL A 226 -0.54 -9.77 16.39
CA VAL A 226 -1.91 -10.13 16.75
C VAL A 226 -2.14 -10.03 18.27
N ASP A 227 -1.17 -10.47 19.07
CA ASP A 227 -1.24 -10.40 20.53
C ASP A 227 -1.25 -8.95 21.06
N GLU A 228 -0.62 -8.04 20.33
CA GLU A 228 -0.58 -6.60 20.65
C GLU A 228 -1.83 -5.83 20.16
N LEU A 229 -2.71 -6.46 19.37
CA LEU A 229 -3.95 -5.82 18.93
C LEU A 229 -4.91 -5.61 20.10
N PRO A 230 -5.61 -4.46 20.16
CA PRO A 230 -6.54 -4.17 21.24
C PRO A 230 -7.71 -5.16 21.22
N THR A 231 -7.93 -5.81 22.37
CA THR A 231 -9.10 -6.66 22.60
C THR A 231 -10.26 -5.80 23.12
N ASP A 232 -11.36 -5.76 22.38
CA ASP A 232 -12.65 -5.25 22.86
C ASP A 232 -13.54 -6.45 23.22
N THR A 233 -14.37 -6.30 24.25
CA THR A 233 -15.52 -7.16 24.59
C THR A 233 -16.34 -7.68 23.40
N HIS A 234 -16.36 -6.97 22.26
CA HIS A 234 -17.14 -7.29 21.07
C HIS A 234 -16.32 -7.80 19.87
N SER A 235 -14.98 -7.86 19.92
CA SER A 235 -14.19 -8.36 18.78
C SER A 235 -12.96 -9.16 19.20
N SER A 236 -12.75 -10.31 18.55
CA SER A 236 -11.51 -11.07 18.70
C SER A 236 -10.36 -10.38 17.93
N PRO A 237 -9.09 -10.52 18.38
CA PRO A 237 -7.93 -9.99 17.65
C PRO A 237 -7.88 -10.41 16.18
N THR A 238 -8.26 -11.65 15.87
CA THR A 238 -8.35 -12.15 14.49
C THR A 238 -9.43 -11.43 13.67
N ARG A 239 -10.58 -11.10 14.27
CA ARG A 239 -11.62 -10.31 13.59
C ARG A 239 -11.13 -8.89 13.32
N LEU A 240 -10.45 -8.27 14.29
CA LEU A 240 -9.87 -6.94 14.12
C LEU A 240 -8.78 -6.94 13.03
N LEU A 241 -7.87 -7.93 13.05
CA LEU A 241 -6.86 -8.11 11.99
C LEU A 241 -7.50 -8.17 10.61
N ARG A 242 -8.56 -8.97 10.45
CA ARG A 242 -9.29 -9.08 9.18
C ARG A 242 -9.83 -7.73 8.72
N LEU A 243 -10.50 -6.99 9.61
CA LEU A 243 -11.07 -5.66 9.30
C LEU A 243 -9.99 -4.67 8.89
N LEU A 244 -8.82 -4.71 9.55
CA LEU A 244 -7.68 -3.86 9.21
C LEU A 244 -7.10 -4.21 7.84
N ILE A 245 -6.95 -5.51 7.52
CA ILE A 245 -6.49 -5.96 6.20
C ILE A 245 -7.49 -5.55 5.12
N GLU A 246 -8.80 -5.76 5.33
CA GLU A 246 -9.84 -5.37 4.39
C GLU A 246 -9.86 -3.86 4.15
N SER A 247 -9.88 -3.06 5.22
CA SER A 247 -10.03 -1.62 5.14
C SER A 247 -8.74 -0.92 4.71
N ARG A 248 -7.64 -1.14 5.43
CA ARG A 248 -6.38 -0.41 5.27
C ARG A 248 -5.56 -0.93 4.09
N PHE A 249 -5.41 -2.26 3.98
CA PHE A 249 -4.58 -2.87 2.93
C PHE A 249 -5.34 -3.04 1.61
N VAL A 250 -6.47 -3.74 1.59
CA VAL A 250 -7.19 -4.03 0.34
C VAL A 250 -7.91 -2.79 -0.18
N GLY A 251 -8.78 -2.19 0.62
CA GLY A 251 -9.65 -1.09 0.18
C GLY A 251 -8.93 0.24 -0.05
N ARG A 252 -8.07 0.65 0.88
CA ARG A 252 -7.46 2.00 0.86
C ARG A 252 -6.00 2.04 0.41
N PHE A 253 -5.39 0.88 0.17
CA PHE A 253 -4.12 0.79 -0.53
C PHE A 253 -4.31 0.12 -1.89
N LEU A 254 -4.56 -1.19 -1.97
CA LEU A 254 -4.54 -1.89 -3.26
C LEU A 254 -5.61 -1.40 -4.25
N GLN A 255 -6.85 -1.15 -3.80
CA GLN A 255 -7.91 -0.62 -4.66
C GLN A 255 -7.67 0.84 -5.06
N PHE A 256 -7.19 1.69 -4.15
CA PHE A 256 -6.86 3.09 -4.46
C PHE A 256 -5.79 3.18 -5.55
N TRP A 257 -4.83 2.26 -5.53
CA TRP A 257 -3.78 2.16 -6.53
C TRP A 257 -4.21 1.48 -7.82
N GLY A 258 -5.37 0.81 -7.85
CA GLY A 258 -5.85 0.07 -9.02
C GLY A 258 -5.15 -1.27 -9.21
N PHE A 259 -4.65 -1.88 -8.13
CA PHE A 259 -4.03 -3.20 -8.14
C PHE A 259 -5.07 -4.33 -8.04
N VAL A 260 -6.16 -4.10 -7.32
CA VAL A 260 -7.24 -5.07 -7.15
C VAL A 260 -8.61 -4.38 -7.17
N THR A 261 -9.68 -5.16 -7.27
CA THR A 261 -11.04 -4.76 -6.88
C THR A 261 -11.64 -5.80 -5.95
N ILE A 262 -12.48 -5.38 -5.02
CA ILE A 262 -13.33 -6.28 -4.22
C ILE A 262 -14.78 -5.79 -4.33
N ASP A 263 -15.74 -6.70 -4.29
CA ASP A 263 -17.15 -6.30 -4.21
C ASP A 263 -17.39 -5.66 -2.82
N PRO A 264 -17.92 -4.42 -2.74
CA PRO A 264 -18.31 -3.81 -1.47
C PRO A 264 -19.26 -4.67 -0.64
N LYS A 265 -20.09 -5.50 -1.28
CA LYS A 265 -20.97 -6.45 -0.59
C LYS A 265 -20.18 -7.51 0.16
N ASP A 266 -19.04 -7.94 -0.39
CA ASP A 266 -18.20 -8.95 0.22
C ASP A 266 -17.43 -8.38 1.43
N MET A 267 -16.98 -7.12 1.37
CA MET A 267 -16.26 -6.47 2.48
C MET A 267 -17.01 -6.47 3.82
N PHE A 268 -18.34 -6.41 3.80
CA PHE A 268 -19.15 -6.33 5.02
C PHE A 268 -20.08 -7.53 5.23
N SER A 269 -19.98 -8.56 4.37
CA SER A 269 -20.82 -9.75 4.46
C SER A 269 -20.32 -10.72 5.52
N ASP A 270 -21.22 -11.22 6.38
CA ASP A 270 -20.99 -12.37 7.28
C ASP A 270 -21.14 -13.72 6.55
N ALA A 271 -21.13 -13.74 5.21
CA ALA A 271 -21.25 -14.97 4.42
C ALA A 271 -20.11 -15.96 4.71
N THR A 272 -20.43 -17.24 4.56
CA THR A 272 -19.52 -18.39 4.77
C THR A 272 -18.49 -18.57 3.67
N ALA A 273 -18.67 -17.93 2.50
CA ALA A 273 -17.71 -17.98 1.41
C ALA A 273 -16.51 -17.05 1.67
N PRO A 274 -15.28 -17.47 1.30
CA PRO A 274 -14.10 -16.64 1.47
C PRO A 274 -14.20 -15.39 0.59
N ARG A 275 -13.79 -14.24 1.12
CA ARG A 275 -13.71 -12.98 0.38
C ARG A 275 -12.55 -13.02 -0.59
N MET A 276 -12.87 -12.82 -1.86
CA MET A 276 -11.91 -12.90 -2.97
C MET A 276 -11.71 -11.52 -3.58
N VAL A 277 -10.45 -11.14 -3.79
CA VAL A 277 -10.12 -9.97 -4.61
C VAL A 277 -10.00 -10.38 -6.08
N ASN A 278 -10.45 -9.51 -6.97
CA ASN A 278 -10.11 -9.59 -8.39
C ASN A 278 -8.80 -8.84 -8.62
N GLN A 279 -7.73 -9.55 -8.96
CA GLN A 279 -6.44 -8.95 -9.26
C GLN A 279 -6.47 -8.27 -10.63
N LEU A 280 -5.99 -7.03 -10.70
CA LEU A 280 -5.88 -6.27 -11.94
C LEU A 280 -4.48 -6.39 -12.52
N SER A 281 -4.35 -6.23 -13.84
CA SER A 281 -3.06 -6.37 -14.54
C SER A 281 -1.97 -5.43 -14.04
N LEU A 282 -2.34 -4.30 -13.42
CA LEU A 282 -1.39 -3.34 -12.86
C LEU A 282 -0.56 -3.98 -11.73
N LEU A 283 -1.16 -4.88 -10.93
CA LEU A 283 -0.48 -5.54 -9.81
C LEU A 283 0.72 -6.35 -10.29
N SER A 284 0.50 -7.28 -11.21
CA SER A 284 1.56 -8.17 -11.71
C SER A 284 2.58 -7.47 -12.62
N LYS A 285 2.21 -6.33 -13.21
CA LYS A 285 3.14 -5.45 -13.93
C LYS A 285 4.04 -4.67 -12.96
N ALA A 286 3.50 -4.25 -11.82
CA ALA A 286 4.23 -3.46 -10.83
C ALA A 286 5.13 -4.30 -9.93
N PHE A 287 4.68 -5.48 -9.52
CA PHE A 287 5.37 -6.31 -8.53
C PHE A 287 5.69 -7.70 -9.08
N LYS A 288 6.97 -8.08 -9.00
CA LYS A 288 7.43 -9.42 -9.31
C LYS A 288 8.14 -10.01 -8.09
N PHE A 289 7.67 -11.18 -7.68
CA PHE A 289 8.26 -11.98 -6.63
C PHE A 289 8.99 -13.16 -7.27
N SER A 290 10.29 -13.26 -7.03
CA SER A 290 11.14 -14.39 -7.46
C SER A 290 11.32 -15.40 -6.33
N THR A 291 10.29 -15.55 -5.51
CA THR A 291 10.26 -16.47 -4.36
C THR A 291 9.95 -17.88 -4.84
N ASP A 292 10.87 -18.44 -5.63
CA ASP A 292 10.89 -19.85 -6.01
C ASP A 292 12.34 -20.35 -5.91
N GLN A 293 12.67 -20.90 -4.74
CA GLN A 293 13.49 -22.11 -4.58
C GLN A 293 12.69 -23.10 -3.73
#